data_AF-A0A7X7LI67-F1
#
_entry.id   AF-A0A7X7LI67-F1
#
_cell.length_a   1.000
_cell.length_b   1.000
_cell.length_c   1.000
_cell.angle_alpha   90.00
_cell.angle_beta   90.00
_cell.angle_gamma   90.00
#
_symmetry.space_group_name_H-M   'P 1'
#
loop_
_entity.id
_entity.type
_entity.pdbx_description
1 polymer ?
#
loop_
_entity_poly.entity_id
_entity_poly.type
_entity_poly.pdbx_seq_one_letter_code
_entity_poly.pdbx_strand_id
1 'polypeptide(L)'
;MSTFDSTKTQLSKLLDEIVQGSIQLPDFQRGWIWDDDHIRSLLISIARLFPIGAIMLLENGGEAKFKVRPIEGVQLKNGSSVVADRLILDGQQRLTSLTQVLKLNSPVVTTDSNKKVIKRYYYINIEKALEGFENYEEAFFGVEEDRVLRKNFGRDIEIDLSTKEKEYKAMCFPCSQILNSDDWETGLYEFSPDKFKMYMTFREKILKSFRTYDVPVIELKKDNKKEAVCLVFEKVNTGGVPLS
;
A
#
# COMPACT_ATOMS: atom_id res chain seq x y z
N MET A 1 -8.04 18.91 28.39
CA MET A 1 -7.17 17.86 27.83
C MET A 1 -7.04 18.11 26.34
N SER A 2 -5.86 17.93 25.74
CA SER A 2 -5.67 18.17 24.30
C SER A 2 -6.57 17.23 23.49
N THR A 3 -7.29 17.78 22.52
CA THR A 3 -8.24 17.04 21.65
C THR A 3 -7.54 16.27 20.52
N PHE A 4 -6.22 16.46 20.38
CA PHE A 4 -5.38 15.88 19.35
C PHE A 4 -4.10 15.29 19.96
N ASP A 5 -3.70 14.13 19.46
CA ASP A 5 -2.38 13.51 19.68
C ASP A 5 -1.70 13.28 18.32
N SER A 6 -0.40 13.55 18.23
CA SER A 6 0.40 13.37 17.03
C SER A 6 1.53 12.40 17.34
N THR A 7 1.43 11.19 16.81
CA THR A 7 2.39 10.11 17.05
C THR A 7 3.00 9.62 15.74
N LYS A 8 4.15 8.95 15.83
CA LYS A 8 4.70 8.18 14.71
C LYS A 8 4.25 6.74 14.87
N THR A 9 3.65 6.18 13.84
CA THR A 9 3.24 4.76 13.82
C THR A 9 3.87 4.09 12.62
N GLN A 10 4.45 2.90 12.86
CA GLN A 10 5.02 2.08 11.80
C GLN A 10 3.93 1.69 10.79
N LEU A 11 4.22 1.87 9.50
CA LEU A 11 3.29 1.58 8.41
C LEU A 11 2.79 0.13 8.47
N SER A 12 3.69 -0.83 8.70
CA SER A 12 3.34 -2.26 8.79
C SER A 12 2.23 -2.51 9.81
N LYS A 13 2.31 -1.88 10.99
CA LYS A 13 1.31 -1.97 12.05
C LYS A 13 -0.05 -1.43 11.60
N LEU A 14 -0.09 -0.25 10.96
CA LEU A 14 -1.33 0.32 10.44
C LEU A 14 -1.99 -0.62 9.42
N LEU A 15 -1.18 -1.20 8.52
CA LEU A 15 -1.68 -2.13 7.50
C LEU A 15 -2.20 -3.44 8.13
N ASP A 16 -1.56 -3.94 9.19
CA ASP A 16 -2.06 -5.11 9.93
C ASP A 16 -3.41 -4.83 10.60
N GLU A 17 -3.56 -3.68 11.24
CA GLU A 17 -4.81 -3.27 11.89
C GLU A 17 -5.95 -3.06 10.88
N ILE A 18 -5.63 -2.61 9.66
CA ILE A 18 -6.58 -2.52 8.54
C ILE A 18 -7.05 -3.91 8.10
N VAL A 19 -6.11 -4.84 7.85
CA VAL A 19 -6.44 -6.20 7.39
C VAL A 19 -7.24 -6.97 8.44
N GLN A 20 -6.96 -6.72 9.73
CA GLN A 20 -7.70 -7.30 10.85
C GLN A 20 -9.09 -6.67 11.05
N GLY A 21 -9.33 -5.47 10.51
CA GLY A 21 -10.60 -4.74 10.64
C GLY A 21 -10.69 -3.81 11.86
N SER A 22 -9.62 -3.63 12.63
CA SER A 22 -9.55 -2.64 13.72
C SER A 22 -9.48 -1.20 13.20
N ILE A 23 -8.93 -1.00 12.00
CA ILE A 23 -9.02 0.27 11.27
C ILE A 23 -9.94 0.09 10.06
N GLN A 24 -10.97 0.92 9.95
CA GLN A 24 -11.93 0.88 8.84
C GLN A 24 -12.21 2.27 8.25
N LEU A 25 -12.96 2.31 7.15
CA LEU A 25 -13.41 3.55 6.52
C LEU A 25 -14.81 3.92 7.01
N PRO A 26 -15.08 5.20 7.28
CA PRO A 26 -16.45 5.68 7.36
C PRO A 26 -17.17 5.53 6.01
N ASP A 27 -18.42 5.10 6.02
CA ASP A 27 -19.21 4.80 4.81
C ASP A 27 -19.51 6.05 3.96
N PHE A 28 -19.38 7.25 4.53
CA PHE A 28 -19.54 8.51 3.80
C PHE A 28 -18.29 8.90 2.97
N GLN A 29 -17.18 8.17 3.08
CA GLN A 29 -16.01 8.42 2.24
C GLN A 29 -16.22 7.91 0.82
N ARG A 30 -15.77 8.71 -0.15
CA ARG A 30 -15.74 8.34 -1.57
C ARG A 30 -14.99 7.02 -1.78
N GLY A 31 -15.26 6.36 -2.91
CA GLY A 31 -14.51 5.19 -3.32
C GLY A 31 -13.02 5.48 -3.52
N TRP A 32 -12.22 4.43 -3.50
CA TRP A 32 -10.82 4.48 -3.96
C TRP A 32 -10.74 4.75 -5.47
N ILE A 33 -9.89 5.71 -5.88
CA ILE A 33 -9.82 6.22 -7.27
C ILE A 33 -8.38 6.36 -7.81
N TRP A 34 -7.37 5.87 -7.09
CA TRP A 34 -5.98 5.94 -7.56
C TRP A 34 -5.74 4.95 -8.70
N ASP A 35 -5.06 5.44 -9.74
CA ASP A 35 -4.61 4.66 -10.89
C ASP A 35 -3.22 4.03 -10.66
N ASP A 36 -2.77 3.23 -11.63
CA ASP A 36 -1.50 2.51 -11.59
C ASP A 36 -0.28 3.41 -11.29
N ASP A 37 -0.26 4.61 -11.88
CA ASP A 37 0.86 5.55 -11.75
C ASP A 37 0.93 6.11 -10.32
N HIS A 38 -0.21 6.45 -9.71
CA HIS A 38 -0.26 6.90 -8.31
C HIS A 38 0.22 5.81 -7.34
N ILE A 39 -0.16 4.56 -7.59
CA ILE A 39 0.25 3.42 -6.75
C ILE A 39 1.76 3.22 -6.85
N ARG A 40 2.32 3.20 -8.06
CA ARG A 40 3.78 3.07 -8.28
C ARG A 40 4.54 4.22 -7.66
N SER A 41 4.09 5.45 -7.87
CA SER A 41 4.71 6.65 -7.29
C SER A 41 4.74 6.60 -5.75
N LEU A 42 3.69 6.07 -5.12
CA LEU A 42 3.66 5.88 -3.66
C LEU A 42 4.67 4.83 -3.19
N LEU A 43 4.81 3.70 -3.89
CA LEU A 43 5.82 2.69 -3.56
C LEU A 43 7.24 3.26 -3.68
N ILE A 44 7.50 4.00 -4.77
CA ILE A 44 8.79 4.66 -5.01
C ILE A 44 9.09 5.69 -3.92
N SER A 45 8.09 6.47 -3.50
CA SER A 45 8.24 7.46 -2.43
C SER A 45 8.68 6.82 -1.11
N ILE A 46 8.07 5.69 -0.73
CA ILE A 46 8.48 4.93 0.48
C ILE A 46 9.88 4.34 0.30
N ALA A 47 10.17 3.78 -0.87
CA ALA A 47 11.48 3.22 -1.17
C ALA A 47 12.61 4.26 -1.04
N ARG A 48 12.33 5.53 -1.40
CA ARG A 48 13.22 6.69 -1.25
C ARG A 48 13.20 7.34 0.15
N LEU A 49 12.42 6.79 1.09
CA LEU A 49 12.17 7.36 2.42
C LEU A 49 11.59 8.79 2.39
N PHE A 50 10.89 9.14 1.30
CA PHE A 50 10.21 10.42 1.19
C PHE A 50 8.89 10.39 2.00
N PRO A 51 8.52 11.51 2.65
CA PRO A 51 7.30 11.58 3.44
C PRO A 51 6.07 11.46 2.54
N ILE A 52 5.20 10.48 2.83
CA ILE A 52 3.95 10.27 2.08
C ILE A 52 2.77 11.08 2.63
N GLY A 53 3.03 12.03 3.54
CA GLY A 53 2.02 12.80 4.27
C GLY A 53 1.52 12.12 5.56
N ALA A 54 0.81 12.87 6.40
CA ALA A 54 0.19 12.34 7.62
C ALA A 54 -1.06 11.51 7.33
N ILE A 55 -1.45 10.66 8.27
CA ILE A 55 -2.72 9.93 8.29
C ILE A 55 -3.55 10.49 9.42
N MET A 56 -4.85 10.67 9.19
CA MET A 56 -5.77 11.10 10.23
C MET A 56 -6.73 9.98 10.59
N LEU A 57 -6.80 9.66 11.88
CA LEU A 57 -7.67 8.62 12.43
C LEU A 57 -8.63 9.22 13.46
N LEU A 58 -9.80 8.61 13.63
CA LEU A 58 -10.77 8.88 14.68
C LEU A 58 -10.93 7.64 15.55
N GLU A 59 -10.74 7.75 16.86
CA GLU A 59 -11.15 6.70 17.79
C GLU A 59 -12.68 6.49 17.73
N ASN A 60 -13.10 5.26 17.50
CA ASN A 60 -14.49 4.88 17.40
C ASN A 60 -15.10 4.56 18.78
N GLY A 61 -16.43 4.49 18.86
CA GLY A 61 -17.14 4.11 20.09
C GLY A 61 -17.48 5.28 21.03
N GLY A 62 -17.36 6.52 20.57
CA GLY A 62 -17.81 7.72 21.27
C GLY A 62 -19.12 8.30 20.76
N GLU A 63 -19.28 9.62 20.83
CA GLU A 63 -20.51 10.31 20.40
C GLU A 63 -20.71 10.25 18.88
N ALA A 64 -19.62 10.34 18.10
CA ALA A 64 -19.66 10.32 16.65
C ALA A 64 -19.82 8.90 16.09
N LYS A 65 -21.07 8.44 15.95
CA LYS A 65 -21.39 7.14 15.33
C LYS A 65 -21.52 7.26 13.81
N PHE A 66 -20.69 6.51 13.10
CA PHE A 66 -20.72 6.38 11.64
C PHE A 66 -20.94 4.92 11.23
N LYS A 67 -21.57 4.72 10.07
CA LYS A 67 -21.49 3.44 9.39
C LYS A 67 -20.05 3.23 8.93
N VAL A 68 -19.59 1.99 8.99
CA VAL A 68 -18.22 1.62 8.65
C VAL A 68 -18.22 0.61 7.53
N ARG A 69 -17.16 0.65 6.72
CA ARG A 69 -16.86 -0.35 5.71
C ARG A 69 -15.37 -0.67 5.72
N PRO A 70 -14.98 -1.92 5.40
CA PRO A 70 -13.59 -2.25 5.17
C PRO A 70 -13.01 -1.42 4.02
N ILE A 71 -11.68 -1.31 4.02
CA ILE A 71 -10.93 -0.82 2.85
C ILE A 71 -11.16 -1.74 1.65
N GLU A 72 -11.19 -1.15 0.45
CA GLU A 72 -11.31 -1.90 -0.81
C GLU A 72 -10.28 -3.04 -0.90
N GLY A 73 -10.78 -4.25 -1.21
CA GLY A 73 -9.96 -5.48 -1.32
C GLY A 73 -9.85 -6.30 -0.03
N VAL A 74 -10.10 -5.71 1.14
CA VAL A 74 -10.09 -6.46 2.42
C VAL A 74 -11.42 -7.16 2.64
N GLN A 75 -11.39 -8.49 2.78
CA GLN A 75 -12.54 -9.28 3.18
C GLN A 75 -12.43 -9.68 4.65
N LEU A 76 -13.24 -9.07 5.51
CA LEU A 76 -13.36 -9.48 6.90
C LEU A 76 -14.13 -10.81 6.95
N LYS A 77 -13.60 -11.80 7.68
CA LYS A 77 -14.20 -13.14 7.75
C LYS A 77 -15.63 -13.05 8.30
N ASN A 78 -16.57 -13.64 7.55
CA ASN A 78 -18.01 -13.67 7.82
C ASN A 78 -18.32 -14.09 9.27
N GLY A 79 -19.01 -13.21 10.01
CA GLY A 79 -19.69 -13.56 11.27
C GLY A 79 -19.18 -12.87 12.53
N SER A 80 -17.92 -12.43 12.55
CA SER A 80 -17.43 -11.58 13.65
C SER A 80 -17.58 -10.14 13.21
N SER A 81 -18.53 -9.41 13.80
CA SER A 81 -18.57 -7.95 13.70
C SER A 81 -17.33 -7.41 14.39
N VAL A 82 -16.19 -7.38 13.68
CA VAL A 82 -14.99 -6.70 14.17
C VAL A 82 -15.37 -5.25 14.30
N VAL A 83 -15.53 -4.82 15.55
CA VAL A 83 -15.80 -3.42 15.87
C VAL A 83 -14.54 -2.66 15.52
N ALA A 84 -14.64 -1.74 14.56
CA ALA A 84 -13.53 -0.87 14.24
C ALA A 84 -13.18 -0.05 15.48
N ASP A 85 -11.93 -0.08 15.92
CA ASP A 85 -11.43 0.74 17.02
C ASP A 85 -11.13 2.16 16.53
N ARG A 86 -10.73 2.29 15.26
CA ARG A 86 -10.39 3.57 14.63
C ARG A 86 -10.93 3.67 13.21
N LEU A 87 -11.28 4.89 12.80
CA LEU A 87 -11.77 5.20 11.47
C LEU A 87 -10.80 6.13 10.75
N ILE A 88 -10.51 5.85 9.49
CA ILE A 88 -9.65 6.70 8.66
C ILE A 88 -10.44 7.94 8.24
N LEU A 89 -9.93 9.14 8.53
CA LEU A 89 -10.49 10.42 8.07
C LEU A 89 -9.69 11.03 6.90
N ASP A 90 -8.38 10.78 6.86
CA ASP A 90 -7.50 11.19 5.76
C ASP A 90 -6.45 10.11 5.49
N GLY A 91 -6.00 10.03 4.24
CA GLY A 91 -5.01 9.06 3.79
C GLY A 91 -5.61 7.74 3.29
N GLN A 92 -6.93 7.69 3.10
CA GLN A 92 -7.65 6.54 2.53
C GLN A 92 -6.95 6.02 1.27
N GLN A 93 -6.65 6.88 0.30
CA GLN A 93 -6.12 6.45 -0.99
C GLN A 93 -4.73 5.80 -0.87
N ARG A 94 -3.89 6.33 0.04
CA ARG A 94 -2.55 5.81 0.34
C ARG A 94 -2.62 4.47 1.04
N LEU A 95 -3.38 4.39 2.14
CA LEU A 95 -3.52 3.17 2.94
C LEU A 95 -4.20 2.05 2.16
N THR A 96 -5.19 2.38 1.32
CA THR A 96 -5.86 1.40 0.45
C THR A 96 -4.89 0.80 -0.55
N SER A 97 -4.13 1.64 -1.26
CA SER A 97 -3.13 1.20 -2.23
C SER A 97 -2.07 0.32 -1.57
N LEU A 98 -1.51 0.75 -0.43
CA LEU A 98 -0.48 0.01 0.29
C LEU A 98 -0.98 -1.31 0.86
N THR A 99 -2.23 -1.35 1.35
CA THR A 99 -2.84 -2.59 1.85
C THR A 99 -2.99 -3.59 0.70
N GLN A 100 -3.55 -3.16 -0.42
CA GLN A 100 -3.75 -4.03 -1.58
C GLN A 100 -2.43 -4.57 -2.13
N VAL A 101 -1.38 -3.74 -2.19
CA VAL A 101 -0.08 -4.15 -2.75
C VAL A 101 0.76 -4.98 -1.78
N LEU A 102 0.82 -4.59 -0.49
CA LEU A 102 1.79 -5.13 0.46
C LEU A 102 1.23 -6.24 1.38
N LYS A 103 -0.10 -6.41 1.44
CA LYS A 103 -0.75 -7.38 2.33
C LYS A 103 -1.64 -8.38 1.61
N LEU A 104 -2.17 -8.06 0.43
CA LEU A 104 -3.07 -8.95 -0.31
C LEU A 104 -2.32 -9.76 -1.38
N ASN A 105 -2.78 -10.99 -1.60
CA ASN A 105 -2.26 -11.88 -2.65
C ASN A 105 -3.08 -11.82 -3.96
N SER A 106 -4.16 -11.04 -3.97
CA SER A 106 -4.99 -10.76 -5.15
C SER A 106 -4.38 -9.63 -5.98
N PRO A 107 -4.59 -9.61 -7.31
CA PRO A 107 -4.17 -8.47 -8.11
C PRO A 107 -4.97 -7.22 -7.71
N VAL A 108 -4.32 -6.06 -7.80
CA VAL A 108 -4.96 -4.77 -7.55
C VAL A 108 -5.83 -4.40 -8.75
N VAL A 109 -7.12 -4.17 -8.52
CA VAL A 109 -8.07 -3.77 -9.58
C VAL A 109 -8.10 -2.25 -9.65
N THR A 110 -7.34 -1.65 -10.56
CA THR A 110 -7.17 -0.19 -10.69
C THR A 110 -7.48 0.28 -12.12
N THR A 111 -7.14 1.51 -12.48
CA THR A 111 -7.20 2.01 -13.85
C THR A 111 -5.83 2.35 -14.40
N ASP A 112 -5.68 2.34 -15.72
CA ASP A 112 -4.54 2.96 -16.40
C ASP A 112 -4.73 4.49 -16.58
N SER A 113 -3.76 5.13 -17.21
CA SER A 113 -3.80 6.56 -17.56
C SER A 113 -4.97 6.96 -18.46
N ASN A 114 -5.55 6.01 -19.20
CA ASN A 114 -6.74 6.19 -20.03
C ASN A 114 -8.05 5.83 -19.31
N LYS A 115 -8.01 5.63 -17.99
CA LYS A 115 -9.15 5.23 -17.15
C LYS A 115 -9.75 3.86 -17.50
N LYS A 116 -9.01 3.03 -18.24
CA LYS A 116 -9.40 1.64 -18.48
C LYS A 116 -9.13 0.81 -17.23
N VAL A 117 -10.09 -0.01 -16.83
CA VAL A 117 -9.92 -0.94 -15.71
C VAL A 117 -8.88 -2.01 -16.06
N ILE A 118 -7.91 -2.17 -15.17
CA ILE A 118 -6.81 -3.13 -15.27
C ILE A 118 -6.64 -3.88 -13.95
N LYS A 119 -5.96 -5.02 -14.01
CA LYS A 119 -5.56 -5.80 -12.84
C LYS A 119 -4.05 -5.93 -12.82
N ARG A 120 -3.42 -5.54 -11.71
CA ARG A 120 -1.96 -5.50 -11.59
C ARG A 120 -1.44 -6.24 -10.37
N TYR A 121 -0.39 -7.03 -10.58
CA TYR A 121 0.56 -7.38 -9.53
C TYR A 121 1.76 -6.45 -9.62
N TYR A 122 2.28 -5.99 -8.49
CA TYR A 122 3.44 -5.09 -8.46
C TYR A 122 4.71 -5.86 -8.11
N TYR A 123 5.78 -5.54 -8.83
CA TYR A 123 7.09 -6.15 -8.68
C TYR A 123 8.18 -5.09 -8.62
N ILE A 124 9.32 -5.48 -8.05
CA ILE A 124 10.55 -4.70 -8.04
C ILE A 124 11.63 -5.50 -8.78
N ASN A 125 12.18 -4.94 -9.86
CA ASN A 125 13.40 -5.48 -10.46
C ASN A 125 14.58 -5.14 -9.53
N ILE A 126 15.17 -6.17 -8.91
CA ILE A 126 16.21 -6.02 -7.90
C ILE A 126 17.47 -5.37 -8.48
N GLU A 127 17.86 -5.76 -9.69
CA GLU A 127 19.08 -5.27 -10.33
C GLU A 127 18.96 -3.76 -10.57
N LYS A 128 17.88 -3.33 -11.23
CA LYS A 128 17.59 -1.90 -11.47
C LYS A 128 17.43 -1.11 -10.17
N ALA A 129 16.76 -1.67 -9.15
CA ALA A 129 16.60 -0.99 -7.87
C ALA A 129 17.93 -0.76 -7.13
N LEU A 130 18.95 -1.59 -7.39
CA LEU A 130 20.26 -1.47 -6.77
C LEU A 130 21.21 -0.51 -7.51
N GLU A 131 20.92 -0.14 -8.75
CA GLU A 131 21.71 0.81 -9.54
C GLU A 131 21.63 2.24 -8.99
N GLY A 132 20.46 2.65 -8.47
CA GLY A 132 20.28 3.98 -7.88
C GLY A 132 18.82 4.41 -7.80
N PHE A 133 18.55 5.52 -7.09
CA PHE A 133 17.19 6.04 -6.89
C PHE A 133 16.57 6.55 -8.20
N GLU A 134 17.38 6.99 -9.15
CA GLU A 134 17.00 7.42 -10.50
C GLU A 134 16.34 6.30 -11.31
N ASN A 135 16.69 5.04 -11.05
CA ASN A 135 16.14 3.88 -11.74
C ASN A 135 14.84 3.35 -11.11
N TYR A 136 14.35 3.96 -10.02
CA TYR A 136 13.16 3.44 -9.32
C TYR A 136 11.89 3.47 -10.15
N GLU A 137 11.76 4.45 -11.05
CA GLU A 137 10.63 4.51 -11.98
C GLU A 137 10.57 3.26 -12.88
N GLU A 138 11.73 2.73 -13.29
CA GLU A 138 11.80 1.50 -14.08
C GLU A 138 11.82 0.23 -13.22
N ALA A 139 12.37 0.32 -12.00
CA ALA A 139 12.51 -0.82 -11.11
C ALA A 139 11.15 -1.26 -10.53
N PHE A 140 10.25 -0.32 -10.24
CA PHE A 140 8.90 -0.62 -9.72
C PHE A 140 7.89 -0.64 -10.87
N PHE A 141 7.30 -1.80 -11.15
CA PHE A 141 6.40 -1.97 -12.29
C PHE A 141 5.23 -2.90 -11.96
N GLY A 142 4.14 -2.73 -12.73
CA GLY A 142 2.97 -3.59 -12.67
C GLY A 142 2.98 -4.63 -13.81
N VAL A 143 2.65 -5.87 -13.50
CA VAL A 143 2.41 -6.96 -14.47
C VAL A 143 0.94 -7.32 -14.51
N GLU A 144 0.50 -8.00 -15.57
CA GLU A 144 -0.90 -8.43 -15.74
C GLU A 144 -1.30 -9.52 -14.70
N GLU A 145 -2.58 -9.90 -14.67
CA GLU A 145 -3.12 -10.90 -13.72
C GLU A 145 -2.46 -12.27 -13.85
N ASP A 146 -1.93 -12.61 -15.03
CA ASP A 146 -1.15 -13.83 -15.28
C ASP A 146 0.34 -13.70 -14.92
N ARG A 147 0.73 -12.56 -14.32
CA ARG A 147 2.10 -12.20 -13.94
C ARG A 147 3.07 -12.09 -15.11
N VAL A 148 2.58 -11.74 -16.29
CA VAL A 148 3.42 -11.49 -17.45
C VAL A 148 3.43 -9.99 -17.79
N LEU A 149 4.63 -9.46 -18.01
CA LEU A 149 4.84 -8.13 -18.57
C LEU A 149 4.91 -8.25 -20.09
N ARG A 150 4.06 -7.51 -20.79
CA ARG A 150 4.00 -7.49 -22.24
C ARG A 150 4.23 -6.09 -22.80
N LYS A 151 4.87 -6.01 -23.96
CA LYS A 151 5.06 -4.79 -24.76
C LYS A 151 4.25 -4.87 -26.05
N ASN A 152 4.29 -3.78 -26.84
CA ASN A 152 3.66 -3.68 -28.16
C ASN A 152 2.17 -4.05 -28.14
N PHE A 153 1.42 -3.44 -27.21
CA PHE A 153 -0.02 -3.67 -27.02
C PHE A 153 -0.37 -5.13 -26.69
N GLY A 154 0.46 -5.79 -25.87
CA GLY A 154 0.18 -7.15 -25.38
C GLY A 154 0.64 -8.27 -26.32
N ARG A 155 1.44 -7.96 -27.35
CA ARG A 155 1.89 -8.96 -28.34
C ARG A 155 3.16 -9.68 -27.91
N ASP A 156 4.11 -8.93 -27.38
CA ASP A 156 5.44 -9.46 -27.09
C ASP A 156 5.63 -9.62 -25.59
N ILE A 157 6.00 -10.84 -25.16
CA ILE A 157 6.35 -11.12 -23.77
C ILE A 157 7.72 -10.49 -23.50
N GLU A 158 7.75 -9.54 -22.57
CA GLU A 158 8.98 -8.91 -22.11
C GLU A 158 9.57 -9.67 -20.91
N ILE A 159 8.73 -9.93 -19.90
CA ILE A 159 9.11 -10.66 -18.68
C ILE A 159 7.96 -11.57 -18.28
N ASP A 160 8.26 -12.83 -17.99
CA ASP A 160 7.29 -13.80 -17.49
C ASP A 160 7.64 -14.13 -16.04
N LEU A 161 6.73 -13.81 -15.11
CA LEU A 161 6.86 -14.02 -13.66
C LEU A 161 5.78 -14.99 -13.14
N SER A 162 5.27 -15.87 -14.02
CA SER A 162 4.14 -16.75 -13.69
C SER A 162 4.47 -17.81 -12.63
N THR A 163 5.75 -18.05 -12.34
CA THR A 163 6.22 -18.98 -11.30
C THR A 163 7.37 -18.37 -10.50
N LYS A 164 7.60 -18.88 -9.28
CA LYS A 164 8.68 -18.43 -8.39
C LYS A 164 10.07 -18.58 -9.04
N GLU A 165 10.32 -19.68 -9.75
CA GLU A 165 11.59 -19.90 -10.44
C GLU A 165 11.84 -18.82 -11.51
N LYS A 166 10.79 -18.37 -12.19
CA LYS A 166 10.89 -17.28 -13.15
C LYS A 166 11.13 -15.93 -12.46
N GLU A 167 10.49 -15.69 -11.31
CA GLU A 167 10.77 -14.53 -10.45
C GLU A 167 12.25 -14.48 -10.03
N TYR A 168 12.81 -15.60 -9.54
CA TYR A 168 14.22 -15.71 -9.16
C TYR A 168 15.18 -15.54 -10.35
N LYS A 169 14.85 -16.15 -11.49
CA LYS A 169 15.66 -16.05 -12.70
C LYS A 169 15.74 -14.61 -13.20
N ALA A 170 14.60 -13.90 -13.21
CA ALA A 170 14.49 -12.51 -13.64
C ALA A 170 14.85 -11.48 -12.55
N MET A 171 15.19 -11.92 -11.34
CA MET A 171 15.45 -11.06 -10.18
C MET A 171 14.34 -10.04 -9.92
N CYS A 172 13.09 -10.46 -10.08
CA CYS A 172 11.91 -9.63 -9.88
C CYS A 172 11.20 -10.06 -8.59
N PHE A 173 11.18 -9.17 -7.60
CA PHE A 173 10.64 -9.42 -6.28
C PHE A 173 9.17 -8.97 -6.17
N PRO A 174 8.22 -9.82 -5.74
CA PRO A 174 6.82 -9.44 -5.60
C PRO A 174 6.61 -8.48 -4.43
N CYS A 175 5.95 -7.35 -4.68
CA CYS A 175 5.73 -6.34 -3.64
C CYS A 175 4.90 -6.84 -2.44
N SER A 176 4.06 -7.86 -2.63
CA SER A 176 3.28 -8.49 -1.56
C SER A 176 4.14 -9.20 -0.50
N GLN A 177 5.41 -9.49 -0.82
CA GLN A 177 6.37 -10.11 0.10
C GLN A 177 7.34 -9.10 0.73
N ILE A 178 7.13 -7.79 0.54
CA ILE A 178 8.05 -6.77 1.10
C ILE A 178 8.10 -6.84 2.63
N LEU A 179 6.94 -6.96 3.28
CA LEU A 179 6.82 -6.95 4.74
C LEU A 179 7.25 -8.29 5.37
N ASN A 180 7.09 -9.39 4.65
CA ASN A 180 7.60 -10.71 5.02
C ASN A 180 8.16 -11.38 3.75
N SER A 181 9.48 -11.52 3.69
CA SER A 181 10.20 -12.04 2.53
C SER A 181 10.70 -13.47 2.73
N ASP A 182 10.37 -14.13 3.83
CA ASP A 182 11.02 -15.38 4.25
C ASP A 182 10.86 -16.49 3.19
N ASP A 183 9.67 -16.59 2.59
CA ASP A 183 9.35 -17.56 1.53
C ASP A 183 10.16 -17.30 0.24
N TRP A 184 10.23 -16.05 -0.21
CA TRP A 184 11.02 -15.69 -1.38
C TRP A 184 12.54 -15.82 -1.13
N GLU A 185 12.99 -15.43 0.07
CA GLU A 185 14.39 -15.52 0.50
C GLU A 185 14.89 -16.97 0.53
N THR A 186 14.11 -17.87 1.13
CA THR A 186 14.41 -19.31 1.18
C THR A 186 14.47 -19.89 -0.23
N GLY A 187 13.47 -19.59 -1.07
CA GLY A 187 13.44 -20.11 -2.43
C GLY A 187 14.56 -19.57 -3.33
N LEU A 188 14.97 -18.31 -3.18
CA LEU A 188 16.13 -17.79 -3.92
C LEU A 188 17.42 -18.49 -3.48
N TYR A 189 17.61 -18.70 -2.17
CA TYR A 189 18.80 -19.36 -1.66
C TYR A 189 18.94 -20.78 -2.23
N GLU A 190 17.84 -21.54 -2.30
CA GLU A 190 17.83 -22.88 -2.89
C GLU A 190 18.04 -22.87 -4.41
N PHE A 191 17.43 -21.91 -5.11
CA PHE A 191 17.46 -21.84 -6.58
C PHE A 191 18.78 -21.29 -7.13
N SER A 192 19.33 -20.24 -6.52
CA SER A 192 20.54 -19.57 -6.98
C SER A 192 21.30 -18.90 -5.81
N PRO A 193 22.10 -19.68 -5.06
CA PRO A 193 22.91 -19.17 -3.95
C PRO A 193 23.80 -17.98 -4.35
N ASP A 194 24.31 -17.96 -5.59
CA ASP A 194 25.20 -16.90 -6.09
C ASP A 194 24.52 -15.53 -6.13
N LYS A 195 23.20 -15.48 -6.35
CA LYS A 195 22.41 -14.23 -6.37
C LYS A 195 21.99 -13.77 -4.98
N PHE A 196 22.18 -14.61 -3.96
CA PHE A 196 21.72 -14.33 -2.59
C PHE A 196 22.36 -13.07 -2.00
N LYS A 197 23.66 -12.86 -2.25
CA LYS A 197 24.38 -11.65 -1.78
C LYS A 197 23.76 -10.35 -2.34
N MET A 198 23.35 -10.37 -3.61
CA MET A 198 22.68 -9.23 -4.25
C MET A 198 21.32 -8.99 -3.61
N TYR A 199 20.53 -10.06 -3.42
CA TYR A 199 19.26 -9.96 -2.71
C TYR A 199 19.42 -9.41 -1.28
N MET A 200 20.44 -9.83 -0.52
CA MET A 200 20.66 -9.29 0.83
C MET A 200 20.94 -7.78 0.81
N THR A 201 21.64 -7.29 -0.22
CA THR A 201 21.84 -5.84 -0.42
C THR A 201 20.51 -5.13 -0.70
N PHE A 202 19.65 -5.74 -1.54
CA PHE A 202 18.31 -5.24 -1.82
C PHE A 202 17.41 -5.25 -0.59
N ARG A 203 17.46 -6.30 0.22
CA ARG A 203 16.74 -6.44 1.49
C ARG A 203 17.08 -5.32 2.46
N GLU A 204 18.37 -5.04 2.65
CA GLU A 204 18.81 -3.98 3.57
C GLU A 204 18.56 -2.56 3.06
N LYS A 205 18.65 -2.32 1.75
CA LYS A 205 18.46 -0.97 1.18
C LYS A 205 17.00 -0.63 0.90
N ILE A 206 16.23 -1.58 0.36
CA ILE A 206 14.87 -1.35 -0.14
C ILE A 206 13.84 -1.97 0.78
N LEU A 207 13.88 -3.29 1.07
CA LEU A 207 12.82 -3.88 1.90
C LEU A 207 12.76 -3.26 3.30
N LYS A 208 13.92 -2.93 3.87
CA LYS A 208 14.03 -2.24 5.16
C LYS A 208 13.31 -0.89 5.17
N SER A 209 13.36 -0.10 4.09
CA SER A 209 12.73 1.22 4.06
C SER A 209 11.21 1.14 4.21
N PHE A 210 10.58 0.09 3.70
CA PHE A 210 9.16 -0.20 3.93
C PHE A 210 8.88 -0.76 5.33
N ARG A 211 9.72 -1.70 5.79
CA ARG A 211 9.53 -2.38 7.08
C ARG A 211 9.64 -1.42 8.25
N THR A 212 10.54 -0.44 8.19
CA THR A 212 10.76 0.54 9.27
C THR A 212 10.13 1.90 8.97
N TYR A 213 9.26 1.99 7.95
CA TYR A 213 8.66 3.27 7.58
C TYR A 213 7.69 3.74 8.66
N ASP A 214 7.94 4.91 9.24
CA ASP A 214 7.04 5.55 10.18
C ASP A 214 6.18 6.60 9.49
N VAL A 215 4.88 6.53 9.71
CA VAL A 215 3.90 7.50 9.22
C VAL A 215 3.46 8.40 10.37
N PRO A 216 3.42 9.74 10.18
CA PRO A 216 2.79 10.63 11.14
C PRO A 216 1.29 10.33 11.23
N VAL A 217 0.77 10.09 12.42
CA VAL A 217 -0.64 9.83 12.68
C VAL A 217 -1.20 10.92 13.58
N ILE A 218 -2.24 11.59 13.10
CA ILE A 218 -3.04 12.54 13.86
C ILE A 218 -4.30 11.81 14.31
N GLU A 219 -4.47 11.67 15.62
CA GLU A 219 -5.60 10.95 16.19
C GLU A 219 -6.61 11.90 16.86
N LEU A 220 -7.86 11.83 16.39
CA LEU A 220 -9.00 12.47 17.01
C LEU A 220 -9.62 11.52 18.04
N LYS A 221 -9.75 11.99 19.27
CA LYS A 221 -10.36 11.21 20.35
C LYS A 221 -11.87 11.04 20.17
N LYS A 222 -12.42 9.96 20.71
CA LYS A 222 -13.84 9.57 20.56
C LYS A 222 -14.85 10.58 21.14
N ASP A 223 -14.39 11.46 22.04
CA ASP A 223 -15.20 12.50 22.69
C ASP A 223 -15.45 13.71 21.77
N ASN A 224 -14.87 13.72 20.57
CA ASN A 224 -15.16 14.74 19.57
C ASN A 224 -16.61 14.62 19.08
N LYS A 225 -17.32 15.75 19.07
CA LYS A 225 -18.67 15.84 18.49
C LYS A 225 -18.66 15.50 17.02
N LYS A 226 -19.74 14.87 16.55
CA LYS A 226 -19.90 14.44 15.15
C LYS A 226 -19.70 15.60 14.17
N GLU A 227 -20.25 16.77 14.47
CA GLU A 227 -20.14 17.96 13.62
C GLU A 227 -18.69 18.42 13.48
N ALA A 228 -17.91 18.38 14.58
CA ALA A 228 -16.50 18.75 14.56
C ALA A 228 -15.68 17.77 13.71
N VAL A 229 -15.96 16.46 13.83
CA VAL A 229 -15.33 15.42 13.00
C VAL A 229 -15.63 15.65 11.52
N CYS A 230 -16.89 15.90 11.15
CA CYS A 230 -17.27 16.18 9.76
C CYS A 230 -16.57 17.44 9.22
N LEU A 231 -16.49 18.52 10.00
CA LEU A 231 -15.79 19.74 9.59
C LEU A 231 -14.28 19.53 9.40
N VAL A 232 -13.64 18.74 10.25
CA VAL A 232 -12.23 18.38 10.08
C VAL A 232 -12.06 17.54 8.83
N PHE A 233 -12.91 16.52 8.64
CA PHE A 233 -12.91 15.68 7.45
C PHE A 233 -13.06 16.49 6.17
N GLU A 234 -14.05 17.40 6.10
CA GLU A 234 -14.25 18.29 4.97
C GLU A 234 -13.01 19.14 4.71
N LYS A 235 -12.47 19.83 5.73
CA LYS A 235 -11.30 20.71 5.54
C LYS A 235 -10.07 19.96 5.02
N VAL A 236 -9.79 18.78 5.54
CA VAL A 236 -8.61 17.99 5.14
C VAL A 236 -8.78 17.42 3.73
N ASN A 237 -9.98 16.99 3.36
CA ASN A 237 -10.24 16.38 2.05
C ASN A 237 -10.61 17.39 0.95
N THR A 238 -10.90 18.64 1.28
CA THR A 238 -11.21 19.72 0.31
C THR A 238 -9.98 20.58 -0.01
N GLY A 239 -8.98 20.63 0.87
CA GLY A 239 -7.74 21.41 0.68
C GLY A 239 -6.82 20.93 -0.46
N GLY A 240 -7.16 19.83 -1.14
CA GLY A 240 -6.40 19.26 -2.25
C GLY A 240 -6.82 19.73 -3.65
N VAL A 241 -7.72 20.71 -3.77
CA VAL A 241 -8.12 21.26 -5.08
C VAL A 241 -7.50 22.65 -5.25
N PRO A 242 -6.49 22.83 -6.13
CA PRO A 242 -6.37 24.10 -6.83
C PRO A 242 -7.57 24.20 -7.76
N LEU A 243 -8.44 25.19 -7.55
CA LEU A 243 -9.31 25.68 -8.62
C LEU A 243 -8.43 26.41 -9.62
N SER A 244 -8.00 25.72 -10.68
CA SER A 244 -7.46 26.27 -11.92
C SER A 244 -7.65 25.26 -13.04
#